data_AF-A0AAW1GY21-F1
#
_entry.id   AF-A0AAW1GY21-F1
#
_cell.length_a   1.000
_cell.length_b   1.000
_cell.length_c   1.000
_cell.angle_alpha   90.00
_cell.angle_beta   90.00
_cell.angle_gamma   90.00
#
_symmetry.space_group_name_H-M   'P 1'
#
loop_
_entity.id
_entity.type
_entity.pdbx_description
1 polymer ?
#
loop_
_entity_poly.entity_id
_entity_poly.type
_entity_poly.pdbx_seq_one_letter_code
_entity_poly.pdbx_strand_id
1 'polypeptide(L)'
;MRNVELGVRVIRKWKTYNDIKENWQKGLELLLMHENSTIIQASIPKTLSKRFDQAIVEGKMYNFSKFIVEPNICDDDKATTTDLKLDIGYSTNVIEALNLPILMYGFRFTPFEDIINQHVDESTYIGKIGTHISY
;
A
#
# COMPACT_ATOMS: atom_id res chain seq x y z
N MET A 1 -22.58 1.99 -14.27
CA MET A 1 -21.22 1.68 -13.76
C MET A 1 -21.33 0.51 -12.80
N ARG A 2 -20.53 -0.55 -12.97
CA ARG A 2 -20.44 -1.62 -11.96
C ARG A 2 -19.77 -1.03 -10.72
N ASN A 3 -20.40 -1.18 -9.55
CA ASN A 3 -19.78 -0.85 -8.28
C ASN A 3 -18.80 -2.00 -7.95
N VAL A 4 -17.52 -1.78 -8.20
CA VAL A 4 -16.48 -2.78 -7.90
C VAL A 4 -16.11 -2.64 -6.43
N GLU A 5 -16.15 -3.77 -5.72
CA GLU A 5 -15.67 -3.88 -4.34
C GLU A 5 -14.33 -4.61 -4.35
N LEU A 6 -13.37 -4.09 -3.58
CA LEU A 6 -12.04 -4.65 -3.46
C LEU A 6 -11.75 -4.96 -2.00
N GLY A 7 -11.67 -6.25 -1.67
CA GLY A 7 -11.27 -6.71 -0.36
C GLY A 7 -9.75 -6.72 -0.22
N VAL A 8 -9.22 -5.99 0.75
CA VAL A 8 -7.76 -5.82 0.91
C VAL A 8 -7.34 -5.92 2.36
N ARG A 9 -6.08 -6.29 2.58
CA ARG A 9 -5.34 -6.04 3.82
C ARG A 9 -4.42 -4.84 3.65
N VAL A 10 -4.39 -3.95 4.63
CA VAL A 10 -3.48 -2.80 4.65
C VAL A 10 -2.11 -3.28 5.11
N ILE A 11 -1.12 -3.29 4.21
CA ILE A 11 0.24 -3.73 4.52
C ILE A 11 1.05 -2.58 5.10
N ARG A 12 0.92 -1.40 4.51
CA ARG A 12 1.57 -0.17 4.97
C ARG A 12 0.70 1.04 4.76
N LYS A 13 0.88 2.05 5.60
CA LYS A 13 0.32 3.40 5.50
C LYS A 13 1.38 4.41 5.93
N TRP A 14 1.64 5.40 5.09
CA TRP A 14 2.57 6.49 5.43
C TRP A 14 2.07 7.84 4.96
N LYS A 15 2.61 8.90 5.57
CA LYS A 15 2.36 10.29 5.16
C LYS A 15 3.35 10.66 4.08
N THR A 16 2.87 11.30 3.03
CA THR A 16 3.71 11.91 2.00
C THR A 16 3.81 13.41 2.23
N TYR A 17 4.94 13.99 1.87
CA TYR A 17 5.24 15.41 2.05
C TYR A 17 5.66 16.03 0.73
N ASN A 18 5.62 17.36 0.64
CA ASN A 18 6.08 18.09 -0.53
C ASN A 18 7.59 18.31 -0.45
N ASP A 19 8.33 17.96 -1.51
CA ASP A 19 9.80 18.04 -1.55
C ASP A 19 10.34 19.48 -1.50
N ILE A 20 9.55 20.45 -1.99
CA ILE A 20 9.93 21.87 -2.06
C ILE A 20 9.61 22.58 -0.75
N LYS A 21 8.60 22.09 -0.01
CA LYS A 21 8.18 22.62 1.29
C LYS A 21 8.10 21.49 2.29
N GLU A 22 9.27 21.09 2.78
CA GLU A 22 9.37 20.17 3.92
C GLU A 22 8.41 20.65 5.03
N ASN A 23 7.61 19.72 5.57
CA ASN A 23 6.44 19.92 6.47
C ASN A 23 5.07 20.14 5.83
N TRP A 24 4.94 20.30 4.51
CA TRP A 24 3.63 20.31 3.87
C TRP A 24 3.21 18.90 3.47
N GLN A 25 2.44 18.23 4.34
CA GLN A 25 1.86 16.93 4.03
C GLN A 25 1.02 17.01 2.73
N LYS A 26 1.33 16.16 1.75
CA LYS A 26 0.67 15.98 0.45
C LYS A 26 -0.53 15.05 0.58
N GLY A 27 -0.43 14.00 1.39
CA GLY A 27 -1.50 13.03 1.58
C GLY A 27 -1.13 11.87 2.49
N LEU A 28 -1.79 10.74 2.27
CA LEU A 28 -1.35 9.43 2.74
C LEU A 28 -1.19 8.52 1.53
N GLU A 29 -0.28 7.57 1.65
CA GLU A 29 -0.12 6.45 0.72
C GLU A 29 -0.33 5.15 1.48
N LEU A 30 -0.86 4.16 0.77
CA LEU A 30 -1.15 2.82 1.26
C LEU A 30 -0.54 1.77 0.34
N LEU A 31 -0.06 0.68 0.93
CA LEU A 31 0.11 -0.60 0.23
C LEU A 31 -1.02 -1.54 0.64
N LEU A 32 -1.80 -1.97 -0.35
CA LEU A 32 -2.97 -2.81 -0.16
C LEU A 32 -2.72 -4.18 -0.79
N MET A 33 -2.95 -5.25 -0.04
CA MET A 33 -2.81 -6.62 -0.53
C MET A 33 -4.17 -7.26 -0.76
N HIS A 34 -4.38 -7.80 -1.95
CA HIS A 34 -5.53 -8.64 -2.31
C HIS A 34 -5.25 -10.14 -2.07
N GLU A 35 -6.27 -10.99 -2.20
CA GLU A 35 -6.23 -12.45 -1.92
C GLU A 35 -5.08 -13.19 -2.60
N ASN A 36 -4.66 -12.79 -3.81
CA ASN A 36 -3.59 -13.44 -4.57
C ASN A 36 -2.18 -12.89 -4.29
N SER A 37 -1.98 -12.28 -3.13
CA SER A 37 -0.73 -11.56 -2.78
C SER A 37 -0.36 -10.45 -3.78
N THR A 38 -1.33 -9.99 -4.57
CA THR A 38 -1.18 -8.82 -5.43
C THR A 38 -1.19 -7.59 -4.54
N ILE A 39 -0.12 -6.80 -4.61
CA ILE A 39 0.00 -5.54 -3.89
C ILE A 39 -0.29 -4.41 -4.86
N ILE A 40 -1.20 -3.53 -4.48
CA ILE A 40 -1.54 -2.31 -5.22
C ILE A 40 -1.34 -1.11 -4.29
N GLN A 41 -0.84 -0.02 -4.87
CA GLN A 41 -0.70 1.25 -4.16
C GLN A 41 -2.03 2.01 -4.16
N ALA A 42 -2.28 2.78 -3.11
CA ALA A 42 -3.42 3.70 -3.07
C ALA A 42 -3.04 5.04 -2.44
N SER A 43 -3.50 6.13 -3.06
CA SER A 43 -3.27 7.51 -2.63
C SER A 43 -4.52 8.07 -1.95
N ILE A 44 -4.33 8.82 -0.86
CA ILE A 44 -5.38 9.59 -0.18
C ILE A 44 -4.94 11.06 -0.15
N PRO A 45 -5.74 12.00 -0.69
CA PRO A 45 -5.37 13.41 -0.69
C PRO A 45 -5.37 14.01 0.72
N LYS A 46 -4.56 15.06 0.93
CA LYS A 46 -4.44 15.78 2.21
C LYS A 46 -5.77 16.09 2.89
N THR A 47 -6.77 16.52 2.12
CA THR A 47 -8.09 16.92 2.62
C THR A 47 -8.84 15.77 3.31
N LEU A 48 -8.50 14.53 2.97
CA LEU A 48 -9.09 13.31 3.51
C LEU A 48 -8.14 12.56 4.46
N SER A 49 -6.85 12.92 4.49
CA SER A 49 -5.84 12.24 5.30
C SER A 49 -6.25 12.17 6.78
N LYS A 50 -6.74 13.25 7.39
CA LYS A 50 -7.14 13.21 8.82
C LYS A 50 -8.22 12.17 9.10
N ARG A 51 -9.22 12.04 8.20
CA ARG A 51 -10.32 11.07 8.33
C ARG A 51 -9.79 9.64 8.23
N PHE A 52 -8.99 9.36 7.20
CA PHE A 52 -8.55 8.00 6.92
C PHE A 52 -7.33 7.58 7.72
N ASP A 53 -6.51 8.50 8.24
CA ASP A 53 -5.39 8.17 9.12
C ASP A 53 -5.88 7.48 10.40
N GLN A 54 -7.06 7.84 10.90
CA GLN A 54 -7.65 7.19 12.07
C GLN A 54 -8.44 5.93 11.71
N ALA A 55 -9.14 5.94 10.56
CA ALA A 55 -10.02 4.85 10.17
C ALA A 55 -9.29 3.62 9.60
N ILE A 56 -8.14 3.85 8.94
CA ILE A 56 -7.36 2.81 8.26
C ILE A 56 -6.15 2.47 9.11
N VAL A 57 -6.08 1.22 9.55
CA VAL A 57 -5.03 0.69 10.43
C VAL A 57 -4.23 -0.38 9.69
N GLU A 58 -2.90 -0.31 9.79
CA GLU A 58 -2.02 -1.35 9.23
C GLU A 58 -2.35 -2.73 9.81
N GLY A 59 -2.21 -3.77 8.99
CA GLY A 59 -2.51 -5.16 9.34
C GLY A 59 -3.99 -5.55 9.25
N LYS A 60 -4.92 -4.59 9.32
CA LYS A 60 -6.37 -4.82 9.22
C LYS A 60 -6.86 -5.00 7.79
N MET A 61 -8.05 -5.58 7.66
CA MET A 61 -8.71 -5.85 6.39
C MET A 61 -9.90 -4.92 6.18
N TYR A 62 -10.15 -4.56 4.93
CA TYR A 62 -11.20 -3.62 4.54
C TYR A 62 -11.76 -3.95 3.16
N ASN A 63 -13.03 -3.63 2.94
CA ASN A 63 -13.64 -3.57 1.62
C ASN A 63 -13.68 -2.11 1.15
N PHE A 64 -13.01 -1.84 0.04
CA PHE A 64 -13.01 -0.56 -0.65
C PHE A 64 -14.03 -0.59 -1.78
N SER A 65 -14.79 0.48 -1.97
CA SER A 65 -15.66 0.65 -3.15
C SER A 65 -15.77 2.11 -3.55
N LYS A 66 -16.17 2.38 -4.81
CA LYS A 66 -16.25 3.75 -5.37
C LYS A 66 -14.91 4.51 -5.33
N PHE A 67 -13.81 3.79 -5.49
CA PHE A 67 -12.48 4.34 -5.74
C PHE A 67 -12.28 4.57 -7.25
N ILE A 68 -11.28 5.37 -7.58
CA ILE A 68 -10.83 5.57 -8.96
C ILE A 68 -9.55 4.75 -9.18
N VAL A 69 -9.39 4.19 -10.38
CA VAL A 69 -8.13 3.54 -10.78
C VAL A 69 -7.42 4.51 -11.72
N GLU A 70 -6.18 4.83 -11.40
CA GLU A 70 -5.35 5.74 -12.19
C GLU A 70 -3.97 5.15 -12.50
N PRO A 71 -3.30 5.62 -13.55
CA PRO A 71 -1.95 5.20 -13.85
C PRO A 71 -0.95 5.55 -12.73
N ASN A 72 -0.04 4.63 -12.44
CA ASN A 72 1.06 4.79 -11.48
C ASN A 72 2.39 5.02 -12.21
N ILE A 73 2.51 6.19 -12.85
CA ILE A 73 3.59 6.49 -13.83
C ILE A 73 4.73 7.32 -13.22
N CYS A 74 4.63 7.78 -11.98
CA CYS A 74 5.68 8.61 -11.36
C CYS A 74 6.59 7.73 -10.49
N ASP A 75 7.83 7.51 -10.92
CA ASP A 75 8.75 6.56 -10.27
C ASP A 75 9.15 6.95 -8.83
N ASP A 76 9.29 8.25 -8.53
CA ASP A 76 9.79 8.72 -7.24
C ASP A 76 8.88 8.33 -6.04
N ASP A 77 7.58 8.15 -6.26
CA ASP A 77 6.58 7.76 -5.24
C ASP A 77 6.06 6.32 -5.47
N LYS A 78 6.57 5.59 -6.47
CA LYS A 78 6.06 4.28 -6.89
C LYS A 78 6.58 3.19 -5.96
N ALA A 79 5.67 2.63 -5.17
CA ALA A 79 5.99 1.62 -4.18
C ALA A 79 5.67 0.17 -4.62
N THR A 80 5.23 0.00 -5.87
CA THR A 80 4.86 -1.31 -6.42
C THR A 80 5.29 -1.39 -7.88
N THR A 81 5.53 -2.61 -8.38
CA THR A 81 5.82 -2.85 -9.80
C THR A 81 4.61 -2.71 -10.71
N THR A 82 3.43 -2.37 -10.17
CA THR A 82 2.19 -2.22 -10.93
C THR A 82 2.06 -0.81 -11.50
N ASP A 83 1.60 -0.71 -12.75
CA ASP A 83 1.39 0.58 -13.44
C ASP A 83 0.04 1.22 -13.11
N LEU A 84 -0.68 0.69 -12.12
CA LEU A 84 -1.98 1.17 -11.68
C LEU A 84 -1.95 1.41 -10.17
N LYS A 85 -2.65 2.44 -9.73
CA LYS A 85 -2.91 2.72 -8.32
C LYS A 85 -4.35 3.16 -8.11
N LEU A 86 -4.80 3.11 -6.86
CA LEU A 86 -6.13 3.55 -6.48
C LEU A 86 -6.09 5.00 -5.97
N ASP A 87 -7.00 5.84 -6.42
CA ASP A 87 -7.26 7.14 -5.81
C ASP A 87 -8.49 7.04 -4.88
N ILE A 88 -8.27 7.37 -3.61
CA ILE A 88 -9.25 7.27 -2.54
C ILE A 88 -9.86 8.65 -2.30
N GLY A 89 -10.95 8.91 -3.00
CA GLY A 89 -11.67 10.18 -2.98
C GLY A 89 -12.80 10.26 -1.95
N TYR A 90 -13.53 11.39 -1.98
CA TYR A 90 -14.66 11.64 -1.07
C TYR A 90 -15.79 10.62 -1.19
N SER A 91 -16.01 10.09 -2.40
CA SER A 91 -17.04 9.09 -2.68
C SER A 91 -16.64 7.67 -2.29
N THR A 92 -15.35 7.44 -1.99
CA THR A 92 -14.85 6.11 -1.68
C THR A 92 -15.35 5.65 -0.32
N ASN A 93 -15.92 4.46 -0.30
CA ASN A 93 -16.31 3.79 0.93
C ASN A 93 -15.19 2.86 1.37
N VAL A 94 -14.89 2.89 2.66
CA VAL A 94 -13.92 1.98 3.30
C VAL A 94 -14.61 1.40 4.53
N ILE A 95 -14.84 0.09 4.51
CA ILE A 95 -15.54 -0.64 5.58
C ILE A 95 -14.61 -1.72 6.10
N GLU A 96 -14.38 -1.78 7.41
CA GLU A 96 -13.56 -2.82 8.03
C GLU A 96 -14.18 -4.20 7.78
N ALA A 97 -13.35 -5.16 7.37
CA ALA A 97 -13.73 -6.54 7.09
C ALA A 97 -12.99 -7.47 8.06
N LEU A 98 -13.66 -8.53 8.53
CA LEU A 98 -13.09 -9.43 9.54
C LEU A 98 -12.59 -10.76 8.98
N ASN A 99 -13.16 -11.24 7.86
CA ASN A 99 -12.96 -12.62 7.39
C ASN A 99 -12.70 -12.68 5.87
N LEU A 100 -11.76 -11.88 5.37
CA LEU A 100 -11.28 -12.06 4.00
C LEU A 100 -10.21 -13.16 3.98
N PRO A 101 -10.16 -14.06 2.98
CA PRO A 101 -9.15 -15.10 2.83
C PRO A 101 -7.78 -14.51 2.36
N ILE A 102 -7.37 -13.40 2.97
CA ILE A 102 -6.13 -12.69 2.66
C ILE A 102 -5.10 -13.04 3.72
N LEU A 103 -3.97 -13.60 3.30
CA LEU A 103 -2.86 -13.95 4.16
C LEU A 103 -2.44 -12.78 5.05
N MET A 104 -1.94 -13.09 6.25
CA MET A 104 -1.48 -12.05 7.18
C MET A 104 -0.26 -11.29 6.64
N TYR A 105 0.54 -11.97 5.84
CA TYR A 105 1.78 -11.46 5.29
C TYR A 105 1.84 -11.73 3.79
N GLY A 106 2.13 -10.68 3.02
CA GLY A 106 2.31 -10.71 1.56
C GLY A 106 3.77 -10.74 1.14
N PHE A 107 4.66 -11.28 1.97
CA PHE A 107 6.08 -11.23 1.67
C PHE A 107 6.39 -12.11 0.47
N ARG A 108 7.04 -11.51 -0.53
CA ARG A 108 7.86 -12.26 -1.47
C ARG A 108 9.26 -12.33 -0.88
N PHE A 109 9.61 -13.50 -0.38
CA PHE A 109 10.97 -13.74 0.10
C PHE A 109 11.88 -13.87 -1.11
N THR A 110 12.93 -13.06 -1.10
CA THR A 110 14.01 -13.16 -2.06
C THR A 110 15.23 -13.73 -1.32
N PRO A 111 15.88 -14.78 -1.84
CA PRO A 111 17.12 -15.28 -1.28
C PRO A 111 18.12 -14.13 -1.07
N PHE A 112 18.83 -14.16 0.06
CA PHE A 112 19.78 -13.12 0.41
C PHE A 112 20.91 -13.00 -0.64
N GLU A 113 21.28 -14.11 -1.27
CA GLU A 113 22.24 -14.16 -2.37
C GLU A 113 21.77 -13.35 -3.59
N ASP A 114 20.47 -13.40 -3.93
CA ASP A 114 19.92 -12.63 -5.04
C ASP A 114 19.91 -11.12 -4.76
N ILE A 115 19.77 -10.74 -3.48
CA ILE A 115 19.88 -9.34 -3.03
C ILE A 115 21.32 -8.84 -3.19
N ILE A 116 22.31 -9.62 -2.74
CA ILE A 116 23.74 -9.24 -2.86
C ILE A 116 24.14 -9.15 -4.34
N ASN A 117 23.62 -10.06 -5.16
CA ASN A 117 23.95 -10.14 -6.58
C ASN A 117 23.15 -9.17 -7.46
N GLN A 118 22.34 -8.27 -6.87
CA GLN A 118 21.50 -7.28 -7.59
C GLN A 118 20.57 -7.92 -8.64
N HIS A 119 20.16 -9.18 -8.43
CA HIS A 119 19.17 -9.83 -9.29
C HIS A 119 17.73 -9.48 -8.90
N VAL A 120 17.56 -8.49 -8.03
CA VAL A 120 16.26 -7.99 -7.59
C VAL A 120 16.07 -6.59 -8.15
N ASP A 121 14.90 -6.36 -8.74
CA ASP A 121 14.49 -5.03 -9.17
C ASP A 121 14.51 -4.07 -7.97
N GLU A 122 15.31 -3.00 -8.06
CA GLU A 122 15.52 -2.01 -7.00
C GLU A 122 14.22 -1.33 -6.55
N SER A 123 13.16 -1.36 -7.36
CA SER A 123 11.82 -0.85 -7.04
C SER A 123 10.98 -1.77 -6.14
N THR A 124 11.48 -2.96 -5.79
CA THR A 124 10.73 -3.95 -5.02
C THR A 124 10.99 -3.83 -3.52
N TYR A 125 9.94 -3.61 -2.72
CA TYR A 125 10.03 -3.73 -1.26
C TYR A 125 10.28 -5.19 -0.84
N ILE A 126 11.47 -5.46 -0.30
CA ILE A 126 11.87 -6.80 0.16
C ILE A 126 11.57 -6.93 1.66
N GLY A 127 10.80 -7.96 2.03
CA GLY A 127 10.63 -8.35 3.42
C GLY A 127 11.86 -9.11 3.93
N LYS A 128 12.56 -8.57 4.93
CA LYS A 128 13.64 -9.28 5.65
C LYS A 128 13.12 -9.79 6.99
N ILE A 129 13.16 -11.11 7.20
CA ILE A 129 13.01 -11.73 8.53
C ILE A 129 14.41 -12.21 8.93
N GLY A 130 14.93 -11.68 10.04
CA GLY A 130 16.23 -12.09 10.58
C GLY A 130 16.09 -12.50 12.04
N THR A 131 16.87 -13.50 12.45
CA THR A 131 17.00 -13.89 13.86
C THR A 131 17.88 -12.84 14.56
N HIS A 132 17.35 -12.16 15.57
CA HIS A 132 18.16 -11.28 16.42
C HIS A 132 18.96 -12.14 17.40
N ILE A 133 20.25 -12.36 17.12
CA ILE A 133 21.16 -13.04 18.04
C ILE A 133 22.02 -11.96 18.68
N SER A 134 21.74 -11.66 19.96
CA SER A 134 22.58 -10.82 20.81
C SER A 134 23.51 -11.71 21.64
N TYR A 135 24.79 -11.36 21.68
CA TYR A 135 25.82 -11.93 22.56
C TYR A 135 25.84 -11.22 23.90
#